data_AF-A0A842WWD7-F1
#
_entry.id   AF-A0A842WWD7-F1
#
_cell.length_a   1.000
_cell.length_b   1.000
_cell.length_c   1.000
_cell.angle_alpha   90.00
_cell.angle_beta   90.00
_cell.angle_gamma   90.00
#
_symmetry.space_group_name_H-M   'P 1'
#
loop_
_entity.id
_entity.type
_entity.pdbx_description
1 polymer ?
#
loop_
_entity_poly.entity_id
_entity_poly.type
_entity_poly.pdbx_seq_one_letter_code
_entity_poly.pdbx_strand_id
1 'polypeptide(L)'
;MEKIYVISCSQDLASIGMDRIRTGVEGLEETTISLDWSKVRFVPVVANETVSFREDETKLVSIRPIKVPANAMVIQSMYGTNGMGHISCIGSTEFKMYNEDRVADMSMFQSRLKAKVMKDDLLGQVLVVPAK
;
A
#
# COMPACT_ATOMS: atom_id res chain seq x y z
N MET A 1 3.43 -8.27 16.70
CA MET A 1 2.74 -7.50 15.66
C MET A 1 3.70 -7.39 14.49
N GLU A 2 3.39 -8.00 13.35
CA GLU A 2 4.24 -7.86 12.16
C GLU A 2 4.26 -6.41 11.71
N LYS A 3 5.45 -5.92 11.34
CA LYS A 3 5.65 -4.55 10.87
C LYS A 3 5.76 -4.60 9.34
N ILE A 4 5.12 -3.67 8.65
CA ILE A 4 5.35 -3.43 7.21
C ILE A 4 6.09 -2.11 7.01
N TYR A 5 7.01 -2.10 6.07
CA TYR A 5 7.64 -0.91 5.54
C TYR A 5 6.75 -0.38 4.42
N VAL A 6 6.13 0.76 4.70
CA VAL A 6 5.16 1.41 3.82
C VAL A 6 5.83 1.88 2.53
N ILE A 7 5.22 1.52 1.41
CA ILE A 7 5.56 2.02 0.08
C ILE A 7 4.57 3.12 -0.36
N SER A 8 3.29 3.00 0.01
CA SER A 8 2.24 4.01 -0.21
C SER A 8 1.18 3.90 0.88
N CYS A 9 0.67 5.01 1.37
CA CYS A 9 -0.48 5.07 2.29
C CYS A 9 -1.43 6.22 1.93
N SER A 10 -2.73 6.01 2.07
CA SER A 10 -3.68 7.09 2.33
C SER A 10 -3.46 7.60 3.75
N GLN A 11 -3.27 8.91 3.93
CA GLN A 11 -3.18 9.53 5.26
C GLN A 11 -4.50 9.32 6.02
N ASP A 12 -4.58 8.23 6.79
CA ASP A 12 -5.62 8.05 7.81
C ASP A 12 -5.06 7.37 9.08
N LEU A 13 -3.75 7.53 9.30
CA LEU A 13 -3.05 7.06 10.52
C LEU A 13 -3.51 7.80 11.79
N ALA A 14 -4.16 8.96 11.63
CA ALA A 14 -4.72 9.74 12.73
C ALA A 14 -5.87 8.99 13.44
N SER A 15 -6.66 8.21 12.69
CA SER A 15 -7.85 7.51 13.22
C SER A 15 -7.52 6.32 14.14
N ILE A 16 -6.28 5.81 14.10
CA ILE A 16 -5.85 4.61 14.83
C ILE A 16 -4.87 4.91 15.99
N GLY A 17 -4.68 6.18 16.36
CA GLY A 17 -3.79 6.57 17.47
C GLY A 17 -2.30 6.29 17.22
N MET A 18 -1.92 6.00 15.97
CA MET A 18 -0.55 5.67 15.56
C MET A 18 0.16 6.85 14.91
N ASP A 19 -0.09 8.06 15.42
CA ASP A 19 0.43 9.35 14.95
C ASP A 19 1.95 9.54 15.11
N ARG A 20 2.70 8.47 15.41
CA ARG A 20 4.12 8.54 15.79
C ARG A 20 5.06 7.63 15.01
N ILE A 21 4.63 6.97 13.92
CA ILE A 21 5.52 6.02 13.24
C ILE A 21 6.72 6.68 12.53
N ARG A 22 6.70 7.99 12.24
CA ARG A 22 7.91 8.76 11.86
C ARG A 22 7.76 10.24 12.19
N THR A 23 8.01 10.63 13.45
CA THR A 23 8.15 12.06 13.81
C THR A 23 9.55 12.61 13.56
N GLY A 24 10.52 11.75 13.22
CA GLY A 24 11.87 12.15 12.83
C GLY A 24 11.91 12.54 11.35
N VAL A 25 12.29 13.78 11.06
CA VAL A 25 12.52 14.29 9.70
C VAL A 25 13.95 14.07 9.21
N GLU A 26 14.80 13.49 10.06
CA GLU A 26 16.20 13.19 9.74
C GLU A 26 16.26 12.18 8.58
N GLY A 27 16.94 12.55 7.50
CA GLY A 27 17.00 11.78 6.24
C GLY A 27 15.81 12.00 5.28
N LEU A 28 14.86 12.89 5.60
CA LEU A 28 13.81 13.36 4.69
C LEU A 28 14.21 14.72 4.08
N GLU A 29 15.28 14.70 3.29
CA GLU A 29 15.72 15.88 2.55
C GLU A 29 14.74 16.21 1.42
N GLU A 30 14.53 17.50 1.17
CA GLU A 30 13.78 17.94 0.00
C GLU A 30 14.51 17.46 -1.26
N THR A 31 13.76 16.80 -2.15
CA THR A 31 14.30 16.30 -3.41
C THR A 31 13.31 16.54 -4.53
N THR A 32 13.84 16.85 -5.72
CA THR A 32 13.02 16.98 -6.93
C THR A 32 12.99 15.66 -7.66
N ILE A 33 11.79 15.15 -7.92
CA ILE A 33 11.58 13.96 -8.74
C ILE A 33 10.83 14.32 -10.02
N SER A 34 11.34 13.84 -11.16
CA SER A 34 10.62 13.86 -12.43
C SER A 34 9.90 12.53 -12.62
N LEU A 35 8.59 12.57 -12.90
CA LEU A 35 7.77 11.37 -13.08
C LEU A 35 7.42 11.17 -14.56
N ASP A 36 7.56 9.94 -15.04
CA ASP A 36 7.20 9.55 -16.40
C ASP A 36 5.78 8.96 -16.44
N TRP A 37 4.80 9.85 -16.51
CA TRP A 37 3.37 9.50 -16.62
C TRP A 37 3.03 8.71 -17.89
N SER A 38 3.87 8.75 -18.94
CA SER A 38 3.64 7.97 -20.16
C SER A 38 3.86 6.47 -19.95
N LYS A 39 4.59 6.08 -18.89
CA LYS A 39 4.88 4.70 -18.51
C LYS A 39 4.15 4.25 -17.24
N VAL A 40 3.11 4.97 -16.83
CA VAL A 40 2.32 4.61 -15.65
C VAL A 40 1.69 3.23 -15.79
N ARG A 41 1.72 2.45 -14.71
CA ARG A 41 1.03 1.16 -14.64
C ARG A 41 -0.11 1.22 -13.64
N PHE A 42 -1.31 0.87 -14.08
CA PHE A 42 -2.43 0.56 -13.18
C PHE A 42 -2.31 -0.90 -12.73
N VAL A 43 -2.05 -1.08 -11.44
CA VAL A 43 -1.76 -2.40 -10.86
C VAL A 43 -2.85 -2.77 -9.86
N PRO A 44 -3.59 -3.86 -10.06
CA PRO A 44 -4.54 -4.33 -9.07
C PRO A 44 -3.79 -4.86 -7.84
N VAL A 45 -4.29 -4.51 -6.65
CA VAL A 45 -3.85 -5.08 -5.39
C VAL A 45 -4.72 -6.30 -5.11
N VAL A 46 -4.14 -7.48 -5.29
CA VAL A 46 -4.88 -8.75 -5.26
C VAL A 46 -4.46 -9.56 -4.05
N ALA A 47 -5.42 -10.03 -3.26
CA ALA A 47 -5.17 -10.87 -2.10
C ALA A 47 -4.50 -12.20 -2.50
N ASN A 48 -3.48 -12.61 -1.76
CA ASN A 48 -2.78 -13.88 -1.93
C ASN A 48 -3.16 -14.92 -0.86
N GLU A 49 -4.06 -14.54 0.06
CA GLU A 49 -4.54 -15.37 1.16
C GLU A 49 -6.02 -15.10 1.43
N THR A 50 -6.63 -15.93 2.29
CA THR A 50 -8.00 -15.74 2.77
C THR A 50 -7.99 -15.20 4.19
N VAL A 51 -8.61 -14.04 4.41
CA VAL A 51 -8.62 -13.36 5.71
C VAL A 51 -10.05 -13.01 6.10
N SER A 52 -10.45 -13.40 7.31
CA SER A 52 -11.74 -13.02 7.89
C SER A 52 -11.62 -11.70 8.65
N PHE A 53 -12.59 -10.83 8.50
CA PHE A 53 -12.68 -9.53 9.14
C PHE A 53 -13.95 -9.39 9.98
N ARG A 54 -13.84 -8.69 11.11
CA ARG A 54 -14.97 -8.03 11.77
C ARG A 54 -15.24 -6.69 11.09
N GLU A 55 -16.40 -6.12 11.36
CA GLU A 55 -16.72 -4.75 10.95
C GLU A 55 -15.72 -3.76 11.54
N ASP A 56 -15.29 -2.80 10.73
CA ASP A 56 -14.25 -1.78 11.00
C ASP A 56 -12.86 -2.32 11.38
N GLU A 57 -12.63 -3.63 11.24
CA GLU A 57 -11.34 -4.24 11.53
C GLU A 57 -10.32 -3.95 10.42
N THR A 58 -9.11 -3.54 10.84
CA THR A 58 -7.95 -3.37 9.97
C THR A 58 -6.97 -4.51 10.19
N LYS A 59 -6.55 -5.18 9.11
CA LYS A 59 -5.52 -6.23 9.14
C LYS A 59 -4.52 -6.05 8.01
N LEU A 60 -3.36 -6.65 8.21
CA LEU A 60 -2.44 -6.93 7.12
C LEU A 60 -2.97 -8.13 6.32
N VAL A 61 -2.83 -8.04 5.00
CA VAL A 61 -3.20 -9.07 4.04
C VAL A 61 -2.03 -9.24 3.07
N SER A 62 -1.55 -10.46 2.92
CA SER A 62 -0.60 -10.83 1.86
C SER A 62 -1.24 -10.59 0.50
N ILE A 63 -0.51 -9.93 -0.38
CA ILE A 63 -0.96 -9.62 -1.74
C ILE A 63 -0.02 -10.24 -2.77
N ARG A 64 -0.50 -10.38 -4.01
CA ARG A 64 0.38 -10.75 -5.11
C ARG A 64 1.47 -9.68 -5.27
N PRO A 65 2.75 -10.06 -5.41
CA PRO A 65 3.85 -9.11 -5.45
C PRO A 65 3.72 -8.05 -6.54
N ILE A 66 3.88 -6.78 -6.15
CA ILE A 66 3.92 -5.62 -7.04
C ILE A 66 5.34 -5.09 -7.06
N LYS A 67 6.02 -5.17 -8.21
CA LYS A 67 7.34 -4.57 -8.41
C LYS A 67 7.22 -3.05 -8.46
N VAL A 68 8.05 -2.36 -7.68
CA VAL A 68 8.12 -0.90 -7.59
C VAL A 68 9.57 -0.49 -7.85
N PRO A 69 9.90 0.02 -9.04
CA PRO A 69 11.26 0.44 -9.37
C PRO A 69 11.79 1.52 -8.41
N ALA A 70 13.11 1.62 -8.32
CA ALA A 70 13.80 2.73 -7.69
C ALA A 70 13.20 4.08 -8.13
N ASN A 71 12.98 4.96 -7.16
CA ASN A 71 12.37 6.28 -7.30
C ASN A 71 10.94 6.30 -7.85
N ALA A 72 10.29 5.17 -8.12
CA ALA A 72 8.90 5.19 -8.55
C ALA A 72 7.96 5.67 -7.43
N MET A 73 6.98 6.50 -7.80
CA MET A 73 5.90 6.91 -6.92
C MET A 73 4.73 5.93 -7.03
N VAL A 74 4.17 5.55 -5.89
CA VAL A 74 2.99 4.68 -5.83
C VAL A 74 1.82 5.47 -5.27
N ILE A 75 0.76 5.57 -6.06
CA ILE A 75 -0.43 6.38 -5.76
C ILE A 75 -1.63 5.45 -5.69
N GLN A 76 -2.46 5.57 -4.66
CA GLN A 76 -3.72 4.81 -4.63
C GLN A 76 -4.67 5.31 -5.72
N SER A 77 -5.26 4.38 -6.47
CA SER A 77 -6.27 4.68 -7.47
C SER A 77 -7.65 4.75 -6.81
N MET A 78 -8.47 5.70 -7.25
CA MET A 78 -9.90 5.70 -6.92
C MET A 78 -10.69 4.68 -7.77
N TYR A 79 -10.08 4.13 -8.81
CA TYR A 79 -10.65 3.04 -9.62
C TYR A 79 -10.32 1.68 -9.00
N GLY A 80 -11.15 0.67 -9.26
CA GLY A 80 -10.89 -0.70 -8.80
C GLY A 80 -10.99 -0.85 -7.28
N THR A 81 -12.12 -0.43 -6.70
CA THR A 81 -12.40 -0.52 -5.26
C THR A 81 -12.99 -1.89 -4.88
N ASN A 82 -12.75 -2.31 -3.63
CA ASN A 82 -13.42 -3.46 -3.04
C ASN A 82 -14.72 -3.00 -2.37
N GLY A 83 -15.84 -3.69 -2.62
CA GLY A 83 -17.15 -3.31 -2.04
C GLY A 83 -17.24 -3.49 -0.52
N MET A 84 -16.33 -4.25 0.08
CA MET A 84 -16.32 -4.55 1.52
C MET A 84 -15.45 -3.59 2.33
N GLY A 85 -14.56 -2.83 1.69
CA GLY A 85 -13.56 -2.05 2.40
C GLY A 85 -12.58 -1.33 1.49
N HIS A 86 -11.45 -0.91 2.05
CA HIS A 86 -10.43 -0.18 1.31
C HIS A 86 -9.02 -0.53 1.80
N ILE A 87 -8.07 -0.44 0.88
CA ILE A 87 -6.65 -0.47 1.23
C ILE A 87 -6.26 0.89 1.81
N SER A 88 -5.52 0.89 2.91
CA SER A 88 -4.96 2.10 3.49
C SER A 88 -3.48 2.23 3.18
N CYS A 89 -2.75 1.11 3.05
CA CYS A 89 -1.33 1.11 2.67
C CYS A 89 -0.95 -0.15 1.89
N ILE A 90 0.10 -0.07 1.06
CA ILE A 90 0.84 -1.24 0.58
C ILE A 90 2.33 -1.13 0.94
N GLY A 91 2.99 -2.27 1.11
CA GLY A 91 4.38 -2.32 1.54
C GLY A 91 4.97 -3.72 1.51
N SER A 92 6.08 -3.90 2.20
CA SER A 92 6.69 -5.22 2.44
C SER A 92 7.22 -5.36 3.85
N THR A 93 7.45 -6.59 4.28
CA THR A 93 8.14 -6.90 5.54
C THR A 93 9.65 -6.65 5.45
N GLU A 94 10.22 -6.53 4.24
CA GLU A 94 11.61 -6.13 4.01
C GLU A 94 11.74 -4.60 3.84
N PHE A 95 12.70 -3.99 4.54
CA PHE A 95 13.00 -2.56 4.37
C PHE A 95 13.94 -2.34 3.20
N LYS A 96 13.56 -1.41 2.33
CA LYS A 96 14.41 -0.85 1.28
C LYS A 96 14.13 0.62 1.12
N MET A 97 15.16 1.40 0.79
CA MET A 97 15.01 2.82 0.54
C MET A 97 14.24 3.10 -0.76
N TYR A 98 13.71 4.32 -0.89
CA TYR A 98 12.88 4.67 -2.06
C TYR A 98 13.68 4.67 -3.36
N ASN A 99 14.99 4.85 -3.30
CA ASN A 99 15.94 4.84 -4.42
C ASN A 99 16.45 3.42 -4.77
N GLU A 100 15.89 2.38 -4.13
CA GLU A 100 16.15 0.97 -4.44
C GLU A 100 14.91 0.34 -5.09
N ASP A 101 15.12 -0.74 -5.86
CA ASP A 101 14.03 -1.58 -6.36
C ASP A 101 13.34 -2.30 -5.20
N ARG A 102 12.03 -2.07 -5.10
CA ARG A 102 11.16 -2.57 -4.04
C ARG A 102 10.12 -3.53 -4.58
N VAL A 103 9.57 -4.34 -3.68
CA VAL A 103 8.40 -5.17 -3.92
C VAL A 103 7.39 -4.85 -2.85
N ALA A 104 6.13 -4.62 -3.22
CA ALA A 104 5.02 -4.61 -2.27
C ALA A 104 4.35 -5.98 -2.30
N ASP A 105 4.35 -6.69 -1.18
CA ASP A 105 3.76 -8.03 -1.00
C ASP A 105 2.78 -8.10 0.18
N MET A 106 2.58 -6.97 0.87
CA MET A 106 1.58 -6.80 1.92
C MET A 106 0.72 -5.57 1.66
N SER A 107 -0.54 -5.64 2.07
CA SER A 107 -1.48 -4.52 2.12
C SER A 107 -2.11 -4.41 3.50
N MET A 108 -2.32 -3.18 3.97
CA MET A 108 -3.22 -2.91 5.08
C MET A 108 -4.62 -2.68 4.52
N PHE A 109 -5.58 -3.50 4.92
CA PHE A 109 -6.97 -3.43 4.47
C PHE A 109 -7.89 -3.22 5.67
N GLN A 110 -8.79 -2.24 5.56
CA GLN A 110 -9.84 -2.00 6.55
C GLN A 110 -11.18 -2.42 5.96
N SER A 111 -11.84 -3.38 6.61
CA SER A 111 -13.18 -3.82 6.25
C SER A 111 -14.22 -2.90 6.87
N ARG A 112 -15.24 -2.49 6.10
CA ARG A 112 -16.39 -1.68 6.57
C ARG A 112 -17.55 -2.52 7.07
N LEU A 113 -17.48 -3.85 6.91
CA LEU A 113 -18.50 -4.79 7.33
C LEU A 113 -17.86 -6.13 7.72
N LYS A 114 -18.61 -6.98 8.43
CA LYS A 114 -18.16 -8.35 8.70
C LYS A 114 -18.09 -9.14 7.40
N ALA A 115 -16.87 -9.43 6.95
CA ALA A 115 -16.61 -10.01 5.64
C ALA A 115 -15.44 -10.97 5.66
N LYS A 116 -15.23 -11.65 4.54
CA LYS A 116 -14.03 -12.44 4.28
C LYS A 116 -13.48 -12.01 2.93
N VAL A 117 -12.22 -11.60 2.92
CA VAL A 117 -11.42 -11.48 1.70
C VAL A 117 -10.97 -12.89 1.34
N MET A 118 -11.22 -13.30 0.10
CA MET A 118 -10.75 -14.56 -0.45
C MET A 118 -9.42 -14.36 -1.16
N LYS A 119 -8.66 -15.44 -1.29
CA LYS A 119 -7.50 -15.44 -2.18
C LYS A 119 -7.99 -15.08 -3.60
N ASP A 120 -7.21 -14.26 -4.29
CA ASP A 120 -7.47 -13.73 -5.63
C ASP A 120 -8.52 -12.62 -5.71
N ASP A 121 -9.09 -12.18 -4.58
CA ASP A 121 -9.97 -11.00 -4.53
C ASP A 121 -9.18 -9.71 -4.80
N LEU A 122 -9.83 -8.77 -5.50
CA LEU A 122 -9.36 -7.41 -5.66
C LEU A 122 -9.55 -6.63 -4.36
N LEU A 123 -8.47 -6.13 -3.76
CA LEU A 123 -8.52 -5.26 -2.57
C LEU A 123 -8.59 -3.78 -2.93
N GLY A 124 -7.99 -3.41 -4.05
CA GLY A 124 -7.86 -2.03 -4.51
C GLY A 124 -7.02 -1.97 -5.78
N GLN A 125 -6.67 -0.77 -6.21
CA GLN A 125 -5.75 -0.56 -7.32
C GLN A 125 -4.78 0.58 -6.98
N VAL A 126 -3.56 0.48 -7.49
CA VAL A 126 -2.55 1.53 -7.36
C VAL A 126 -1.98 1.89 -8.73
N LEU A 127 -1.46 3.10 -8.85
CA LEU A 127 -0.66 3.55 -9.97
C LEU A 127 0.80 3.44 -9.54
N VAL A 128 1.62 2.78 -10.35
CA VAL A 128 3.08 2.82 -10.22
C VAL A 128 3.59 3.75 -11.32
N VAL A 129 4.03 4.94 -10.91
CA VAL A 129 4.55 5.98 -11.80
C VAL A 129 6.08 5.98 -11.68
N PRO A 130 6.82 5.51 -12.71
CA PRO A 130 8.27 5.48 -12.64
C PRO A 130 8.85 6.91 -12.66
N ALA A 131 10.04 7.06 -12.07
CA ALA A 131 10.86 8.24 -12.29
C ALA A 131 11.32 8.31 -13.76
N LYS A 132 11.52 9.54 -14.24
CA LYS A 132 12.04 9.83 -15.58
C LYS A 132 13.56 9.95 -15.59
#